data_AF-A0AAV8ZPY3-F1
#
_entry.id   AF-A0AAV8ZPY3-F1
#
_cell.length_a   1.000
_cell.length_b   1.000
_cell.length_c   1.000
_cell.angle_alpha   90.00
_cell.angle_beta   90.00
_cell.angle_gamma   90.00
#
_symmetry.space_group_name_H-M   'P 1'
#
loop_
_entity.id
_entity.type
_entity.pdbx_description
1 polymer ?
#
loop_
_entity_poly.entity_id
_entity_poly.type
_entity_poly.pdbx_seq_one_letter_code
_entity_poly.pdbx_strand_id
1 'polypeptide(L)'
;MHLSTSVAFNRQKLQVQGFTNLGKYTPKHQVNKRADHALVLMFQPFQGKWVQTLACFLSKGCASFTVLHQIVIEAIKLTEQAGFYIDAIVSDGASWNRSMWNKFGITADHVSCTHIVDPLRKLWFISDFPHLIKCLRNFIIKWAETWVCTFQHKSVLALAILFFFLQTPDGVIKLQHWQSLIETENSLGYNLKLGYKLTPDHIQPRYYQKMNVALAFQVRFFFFNNYPTNVSIVVFWSRTCNGNIGPLR
;
A
#
# COMPACT_ATOMS: atom_id res chain seq x y z
N MET A 1 6.75 -6.65 5.77
CA MET A 1 7.86 -7.20 4.95
C MET A 1 7.92 -8.72 5.13
N HIS A 2 8.19 -9.51 4.09
CA HIS A 2 8.41 -10.97 4.20
C HIS A 2 9.88 -11.27 4.51
N LEU A 3 10.15 -12.32 5.30
CA LEU A 3 11.48 -12.76 5.73
C LEU A 3 11.69 -14.26 5.45
N SER A 4 12.94 -14.67 5.28
CA SER A 4 13.31 -16.09 5.34
C SER A 4 13.20 -16.61 6.77
N THR A 5 12.38 -17.63 7.03
CA THR A 5 12.28 -18.23 8.37
C THR A 5 13.63 -18.85 8.77
N SER A 6 14.27 -18.28 9.80
CA SER A 6 15.55 -18.73 10.32
C SER A 6 15.59 -18.52 11.83
N VAL A 7 16.54 -19.15 12.52
CA VAL A 7 16.75 -19.04 13.96
C VAL A 7 18.23 -18.79 14.20
N ALA A 8 18.56 -17.73 14.93
CA ALA A 8 19.94 -17.29 15.16
C ALA A 8 20.20 -17.10 16.66
N PHE A 9 21.30 -17.64 17.19
CA PHE A 9 21.69 -17.40 18.58
C PHE A 9 22.57 -16.15 18.68
N ASN A 10 22.03 -15.10 19.30
CA ASN A 10 22.75 -13.88 19.58
C ASN A 10 23.65 -14.08 20.80
N ARG A 11 24.96 -14.30 20.57
CA ARG A 11 25.94 -14.57 21.62
C ARG A 11 26.10 -13.42 22.63
N GLN A 12 25.93 -12.16 22.22
CA GLN A 12 26.08 -11.00 23.10
C GLN A 12 24.89 -10.87 24.08
N LYS A 13 23.68 -11.17 23.62
CA LYS A 13 22.44 -11.10 24.42
C LYS A 13 22.06 -12.45 25.05
N LEU A 14 22.82 -13.51 24.78
CA LEU A 14 22.55 -14.91 25.15
C LEU A 14 21.12 -15.36 24.80
N GLN A 15 20.59 -14.87 23.67
CA GLN A 15 19.18 -15.03 23.29
C GLN A 15 19.03 -15.66 21.91
N VAL A 16 18.04 -16.56 21.78
CA VAL A 16 17.65 -17.14 20.49
C VAL A 16 16.66 -16.20 19.79
N GLN A 17 17.02 -15.74 18.60
CA GLN A 17 16.25 -14.81 17.76
C GLN A 17 15.63 -15.55 16.55
N GLY A 18 14.58 -14.97 15.96
CA GLY A 18 13.84 -15.57 14.83
C GLY A 18 12.43 -16.10 15.17
N PHE A 19 12.01 -15.96 16.42
CA PHE A 19 10.64 -16.25 16.85
C PHE A 19 9.71 -15.02 16.76
N THR A 20 8.41 -15.25 16.81
CA THR A 20 7.38 -14.19 16.77
C THR A 20 7.43 -13.34 18.03
N ASN A 21 7.63 -12.03 17.86
CA ASN A 21 7.68 -11.04 18.93
C ASN A 21 7.04 -9.72 18.46
N LEU A 22 5.82 -9.48 18.94
CA LEU A 22 5.02 -8.26 18.79
C LEU A 22 4.94 -7.51 20.15
N GLY A 23 6.00 -7.62 20.97
CA GLY A 23 6.04 -7.09 22.33
C GLY A 23 4.97 -7.71 23.24
N LYS A 24 4.44 -6.90 24.16
CA LYS A 24 3.34 -7.28 25.07
C LYS A 24 2.04 -7.68 24.38
N TYR A 25 1.89 -7.38 23.08
CA TYR A 25 0.73 -7.76 22.27
C TYR A 25 0.92 -9.08 21.50
N THR A 26 2.01 -9.81 21.72
CA THR A 26 2.26 -11.12 21.10
C THR A 26 1.16 -12.13 21.50
N PRO A 27 0.39 -12.68 20.54
CA PRO A 27 -0.62 -13.67 20.88
C PRO A 27 0.01 -14.95 21.45
N LYS A 28 -0.52 -15.48 22.56
CA LYS A 28 0.00 -16.68 23.26
C LYS A 28 0.25 -17.87 22.30
N HIS A 29 -0.60 -18.04 21.30
CA HIS A 29 -0.51 -19.11 20.29
C HIS A 29 0.58 -18.90 19.21
N GLN A 30 1.36 -17.81 19.27
CA GLN A 30 2.40 -17.46 18.30
C GLN A 30 3.82 -17.39 18.89
N VAL A 31 3.98 -17.20 20.21
CA VAL A 31 5.29 -16.96 20.86
C VAL A 31 6.39 -17.92 20.39
N ASN A 32 6.14 -19.23 20.40
CA ASN A 32 7.12 -20.25 20.03
C ASN A 32 7.17 -20.56 18.52
N LYS A 33 6.48 -19.78 17.66
CA LYS A 33 6.47 -19.97 16.21
C LYS A 33 7.53 -19.08 15.56
N ARG A 34 8.36 -19.67 14.69
CA ARG A 34 9.32 -18.94 13.83
C ARG A 34 8.60 -17.86 13.03
N ALA A 35 9.14 -16.66 13.04
CA ALA A 35 8.62 -15.52 12.27
C ALA A 35 8.99 -15.65 10.79
N ASP A 36 8.06 -15.24 9.92
CA ASP A 36 8.21 -15.18 8.46
C ASP A 36 7.95 -13.76 7.93
N HIS A 37 7.63 -12.79 8.80
CA HIS A 37 7.42 -11.40 8.45
C HIS A 37 8.04 -10.44 9.48
N ALA A 38 8.38 -9.24 9.01
CA ALA A 38 8.64 -8.07 9.85
C ALA A 38 7.52 -7.03 9.67
N LEU A 39 7.02 -6.52 10.78
CA LEU A 39 6.20 -5.32 10.87
C LEU A 39 7.11 -4.15 11.27
N VAL A 40 7.18 -3.10 10.45
CA VAL A 40 8.05 -1.94 10.69
C VAL A 40 7.20 -0.68 10.72
N LEU A 41 7.43 0.18 11.71
CA LEU A 41 6.78 1.47 11.85
C LEU A 41 7.81 2.56 11.55
N MET A 42 7.47 3.51 10.67
CA MET A 42 8.36 4.61 10.28
C MET A 42 7.68 5.96 10.46
N PHE A 43 8.41 6.90 11.08
CA PHE A 43 8.04 8.31 11.16
C PHE A 43 8.71 9.09 10.03
N GLN A 44 7.94 9.95 9.36
CA GLN A 44 8.43 10.90 8.37
C GLN A 44 7.74 12.26 8.61
N PRO A 45 8.49 13.33 8.95
CA PRO A 45 7.89 14.65 9.13
C PRO A 45 7.46 15.27 7.80
N PHE A 46 6.46 16.14 7.83
CA PHE A 46 6.11 17.00 6.68
C PHE A 46 7.23 18.02 6.37
N GLN A 47 7.98 18.45 7.39
CA GLN A 47 9.11 19.36 7.27
C GLN A 47 10.42 18.64 7.61
N GLY A 48 11.11 18.18 6.57
CA GLY A 48 12.39 17.47 6.69
C GLY A 48 12.65 16.53 5.52
N LYS A 49 13.89 16.01 5.43
CA LYS A 49 14.28 14.96 4.47
C LYS A 49 14.93 13.78 5.20
N TRP A 50 14.29 13.34 6.29
CA TRP A 50 14.69 12.19 7.09
C TRP A 50 13.50 11.27 7.36
N VAL A 51 13.80 10.01 7.68
CA VAL A 51 12.84 8.98 8.07
C VAL A 51 13.46 8.20 9.22
N GLN A 52 12.70 7.98 10.30
CA GLN A 52 13.16 7.22 11.46
C GLN A 52 12.29 5.97 11.64
N THR A 53 12.91 4.81 11.85
CA THR A 53 12.19 3.62 12.31
C THR A 53 11.84 3.80 13.78
N LEU A 54 10.54 3.81 14.11
CA LEU A 54 10.03 3.88 15.48
C LEU A 54 10.06 2.51 16.15
N ALA A 55 9.68 1.45 15.42
CA ALA A 55 9.67 0.09 15.92
C ALA A 55 9.80 -0.94 14.79
N CYS A 56 10.36 -2.11 15.13
CA CYS A 56 10.43 -3.28 14.26
C CYS A 56 10.04 -4.51 15.09
N PHE A 57 9.04 -5.26 14.62
CA PHE A 57 8.50 -6.45 15.27
C PHE A 57 8.56 -7.65 14.34
N LEU A 58 8.75 -8.84 14.90
CA LEU A 58 8.74 -10.10 14.15
C LEU A 58 7.36 -10.74 14.27
N SER A 59 6.71 -11.04 13.14
CA SER A 59 5.39 -11.70 13.10
C SER A 59 5.43 -13.02 12.35
N LYS A 60 4.49 -13.91 12.70
CA LYS A 60 4.10 -15.03 11.83
C LYS A 60 2.82 -14.68 11.08
N GLY A 61 2.90 -14.67 9.76
CA GLY A 61 1.95 -14.01 8.89
C GLY A 61 1.87 -12.50 9.14
N CYS A 62 0.77 -11.91 8.70
CA CYS A 62 0.45 -10.53 9.03
C CYS A 62 -0.11 -10.45 10.45
N ALA A 63 0.30 -9.43 11.22
CA ALA A 63 -0.25 -9.18 12.55
C ALA A 63 -1.79 -8.99 12.48
N SER A 64 -2.52 -9.47 13.49
CA SER A 64 -3.97 -9.27 13.52
C SER A 64 -4.31 -7.79 13.63
N PHE A 65 -5.38 -7.35 12.98
CA PHE A 65 -5.82 -5.95 13.02
C PHE A 65 -6.04 -5.41 14.46
N THR A 66 -6.37 -6.30 15.41
CA THR A 66 -6.45 -5.99 16.85
C THR A 66 -5.10 -5.63 17.46
N VAL A 67 -4.06 -6.43 17.22
CA VAL A 67 -2.70 -6.21 17.73
C VAL A 67 -2.04 -5.05 17.00
N LEU A 68 -2.24 -4.93 15.68
CA LEU A 68 -1.74 -3.80 14.89
C LEU A 68 -2.32 -2.48 15.40
N HIS A 69 -3.63 -2.39 15.63
CA HIS A 69 -4.29 -1.23 16.23
C HIS A 69 -3.69 -0.86 17.60
N GLN A 70 -3.43 -1.85 18.48
CA GLN A 70 -2.79 -1.61 19.78
C GLN A 70 -1.36 -1.06 19.63
N ILE A 71 -0.57 -1.64 18.73
CA ILE A 71 0.80 -1.21 18.40
C ILE A 71 0.80 0.23 17.84
N VAL A 72 -0.17 0.59 16.98
CA VAL A 72 -0.31 1.95 16.43
C VAL A 72 -0.64 2.96 17.52
N ILE A 73 -1.58 2.65 18.43
CA ILE A 73 -1.94 3.53 19.54
C ILE A 73 -0.74 3.77 20.48
N GLU A 74 0.04 2.75 20.78
CA GLU A 74 1.26 2.90 21.58
C GLU A 74 2.33 3.72 20.86
N ALA A 75 2.58 3.46 19.58
CA ALA A 75 3.54 4.21 18.78
C ALA A 75 3.17 5.71 18.70
N ILE A 76 1.89 6.05 18.55
CA ILE A 76 1.41 7.44 18.58
C ILE A 76 1.73 8.09 19.91
N LYS A 77 1.31 7.47 21.02
CA LYS A 77 1.49 8.01 22.37
C LYS A 77 2.97 8.24 22.72
N LEU A 78 3.84 7.29 22.41
CA LEU A 78 5.28 7.41 22.70
C LEU A 78 5.98 8.46 21.83
N THR A 79 5.56 8.63 20.57
CA THR A 79 6.17 9.60 19.65
C THR A 79 5.73 11.04 19.98
N GLU A 80 4.45 11.24 20.30
CA GLU A 80 3.92 12.51 20.81
C GLU A 80 4.55 12.89 22.17
N GLN A 81 4.73 11.92 23.07
CA GLN A 81 5.46 12.13 24.34
C GLN A 81 6.93 12.50 24.15
N ALA A 82 7.55 12.13 23.02
CA ALA A 82 8.89 12.56 22.63
C ALA A 82 8.92 13.92 21.91
N GLY A 83 7.78 14.62 21.82
CA GLY A 83 7.66 15.94 21.18
C GLY A 83 7.46 15.91 19.66
N PHE A 84 7.20 14.74 19.07
CA PHE A 84 6.96 14.59 17.63
C PHE A 84 5.47 14.39 17.34
N TYR A 85 4.84 15.39 16.72
CA TYR A 85 3.41 15.35 16.40
C TYR A 85 3.09 14.36 15.27
N ILE A 86 1.98 13.62 15.44
CA ILE A 86 1.46 12.66 14.47
C ILE A 86 0.04 13.08 14.08
N ASP A 87 -0.09 13.61 12.86
CA ASP A 87 -1.39 14.06 12.35
C ASP A 87 -1.98 13.07 11.33
N ALA A 88 -1.17 12.19 10.72
CA ALA A 88 -1.66 11.23 9.74
C ALA A 88 -0.98 9.85 9.78
N ILE A 89 -1.77 8.82 9.45
CA ILE A 89 -1.37 7.42 9.27
C ILE A 89 -1.46 7.07 7.79
N VAL A 90 -0.36 6.60 7.19
CA VAL A 90 -0.35 5.99 5.84
C VAL A 90 -0.18 4.49 5.94
N SER A 91 -1.02 3.71 5.25
CA SER A 91 -0.80 2.26 5.08
C SER A 91 -1.17 1.77 3.68
N ASP A 92 -0.71 0.57 3.32
CA ASP A 92 -1.22 -0.12 2.12
C ASP A 92 -2.71 -0.53 2.28
N GLY A 93 -3.34 -0.92 1.17
CA GLY A 93 -4.75 -1.33 1.11
C GLY A 93 -5.06 -2.77 1.52
N ALA A 94 -4.17 -3.47 2.22
CA ALA A 94 -4.40 -4.85 2.65
C ALA A 94 -5.62 -4.98 3.60
N SER A 95 -6.15 -6.20 3.70
CA SER A 95 -7.36 -6.47 4.49
C SER A 95 -7.17 -6.15 5.97
N TRP A 96 -6.07 -6.58 6.60
CA TRP A 96 -5.77 -6.31 8.01
C TRP A 96 -5.58 -4.82 8.30
N ASN A 97 -4.99 -4.07 7.36
CA ASN A 97 -4.83 -2.62 7.46
C ASN A 97 -6.19 -1.91 7.39
N ARG A 98 -7.07 -2.29 6.45
CA ARG A 98 -8.44 -1.77 6.41
C ARG A 98 -9.28 -2.18 7.64
N SER A 99 -9.12 -3.40 8.16
CA SER A 99 -9.75 -3.81 9.43
C SER A 99 -9.21 -3.03 10.65
N MET A 100 -7.98 -2.52 10.60
CA MET A 100 -7.46 -1.59 11.60
C MET A 100 -8.09 -0.20 11.45
N TRP A 101 -8.22 0.32 10.22
CA TRP A 101 -8.88 1.60 9.94
C TRP A 101 -10.33 1.61 10.45
N ASN A 102 -11.11 0.57 10.13
CA ASN A 102 -12.46 0.39 10.65
C ASN A 102 -12.50 0.41 12.19
N LYS A 103 -11.42 -0.03 12.86
CA LYS A 103 -11.31 -0.03 14.33
C LYS A 103 -11.06 1.36 14.93
N PHE A 104 -10.54 2.29 14.14
CA PHE A 104 -10.45 3.73 14.45
C PHE A 104 -11.72 4.50 14.02
N GLY A 105 -12.77 3.82 13.55
CA GLY A 105 -14.02 4.45 13.07
C GLY A 105 -13.95 5.01 11.65
N ILE A 106 -12.90 4.69 10.89
CA ILE A 106 -12.65 5.25 9.56
C ILE A 106 -13.52 4.54 8.51
N THR A 107 -14.21 5.30 7.68
CA THR A 107 -15.03 4.82 6.54
C THR A 107 -14.67 5.55 5.25
N ALA A 108 -15.39 5.30 4.15
CA ALA A 108 -15.24 6.07 2.91
C ALA A 108 -15.58 7.57 3.12
N ASP A 109 -16.57 7.83 3.96
CA ASP A 109 -17.11 9.17 4.29
C ASP A 109 -16.33 9.83 5.44
N HIS A 110 -15.77 9.02 6.34
CA HIS A 110 -15.05 9.45 7.54
C HIS A 110 -13.55 9.10 7.44
N VAL A 111 -12.78 9.93 6.73
CA VAL A 111 -11.33 9.72 6.48
C VAL A 111 -10.40 10.15 7.63
N SER A 112 -10.97 10.56 8.77
CA SER A 112 -10.22 11.02 9.96
C SER A 112 -11.00 10.76 11.24
N CYS A 113 -10.31 10.47 12.34
CA CYS A 113 -10.89 10.45 13.69
C CYS A 113 -10.28 11.54 14.59
N THR A 114 -10.82 11.72 15.80
CA THR A 114 -10.22 12.60 16.82
C THR A 114 -8.85 12.07 17.23
N HIS A 115 -7.85 12.95 17.39
CA HIS A 115 -6.50 12.53 17.75
C HIS A 115 -6.41 12.02 19.20
N ILE A 116 -5.53 11.03 19.42
CA ILE A 116 -5.57 10.13 20.60
C ILE A 116 -4.92 10.75 21.84
N VAL A 117 -4.01 11.71 21.64
CA VAL A 117 -3.29 12.44 22.70
C VAL A 117 -3.89 13.84 22.93
N ASP A 118 -4.58 14.38 21.92
CA ASP A 118 -5.02 15.77 21.85
C ASP A 118 -6.41 15.84 21.18
N PRO A 119 -7.49 16.05 21.95
CA PRO A 119 -8.85 16.10 21.41
C PRO A 119 -9.13 17.24 20.43
N LEU A 120 -8.27 18.26 20.33
CA LEU A 120 -8.44 19.39 19.41
C LEU A 120 -7.91 19.08 18.00
N ARG A 121 -7.03 18.08 17.86
CA ARG A 121 -6.49 17.64 16.56
C ARG A 121 -7.27 16.47 15.96
N LYS A 122 -7.09 16.28 14.65
CA LYS A 122 -7.60 15.13 13.89
C LYS A 122 -6.45 14.23 13.47
N LEU A 123 -6.68 12.93 13.52
CA LEU A 123 -5.80 11.89 13.01
C LEU A 123 -6.35 11.39 11.66
N TRP A 124 -5.64 11.70 10.59
CA TRP A 124 -6.03 11.39 9.21
C TRP A 124 -5.55 9.99 8.78
N PHE A 125 -6.35 9.30 7.96
CA PHE A 125 -5.99 7.98 7.42
C PHE A 125 -5.90 8.03 5.90
N ILE A 126 -4.72 7.70 5.39
CA ILE A 126 -4.31 7.90 3.99
C ILE A 126 -3.75 6.57 3.45
N SER A 127 -4.00 6.26 2.18
CA SER A 127 -3.46 5.02 1.57
C SER A 127 -2.17 5.28 0.81
N ASP A 128 -1.33 4.26 0.63
CA ASP A 128 -0.19 4.25 -0.30
C ASP A 128 -0.72 4.54 -1.73
N PHE A 129 -0.71 5.81 -2.13
CA PHE A 129 -1.20 6.28 -3.44
C PHE A 129 -0.46 5.61 -4.62
N PRO A 130 0.88 5.45 -4.59
CA PRO A 130 1.59 4.58 -5.54
C PRO A 130 1.09 3.13 -5.59
N HIS A 131 0.53 2.58 -4.51
CA HIS A 131 -0.16 1.29 -4.50
C HIS A 131 -1.54 1.37 -5.15
N LEU A 132 -2.34 2.39 -4.84
CA LEU A 132 -3.67 2.60 -5.45
C LEU A 132 -3.61 2.68 -6.98
N ILE A 133 -2.67 3.45 -7.55
CA ILE A 133 -2.51 3.58 -9.01
C ILE A 133 -2.15 2.24 -9.66
N LYS A 134 -1.31 1.41 -9.03
CA LYS A 134 -1.04 0.03 -9.51
C LYS A 134 -2.27 -0.86 -9.44
N CYS A 135 -3.08 -0.74 -8.38
CA CYS A 135 -4.33 -1.50 -8.25
C CYS A 135 -5.34 -1.10 -9.33
N LEU A 136 -5.52 0.20 -9.60
CA LEU A 136 -6.36 0.72 -10.68
C LEU A 136 -5.93 0.18 -12.05
N ARG A 137 -4.63 0.27 -12.38
CA ARG A 137 -4.09 -0.32 -13.62
C ARG A 137 -4.35 -1.83 -13.70
N ASN A 138 -4.02 -2.58 -12.65
CA ASN A 138 -4.20 -4.03 -12.63
C ASN A 138 -5.68 -4.45 -12.74
N PHE A 139 -6.60 -3.64 -12.19
CA PHE A 139 -8.04 -3.83 -12.29
C PHE A 139 -8.54 -3.64 -13.73
N ILE A 140 -8.16 -2.53 -14.37
CA ILE A 140 -8.55 -2.22 -15.77
C ILE A 140 -8.04 -3.31 -16.74
N ILE A 141 -6.78 -3.75 -16.59
CA ILE A 141 -6.19 -4.82 -17.41
C ILE A 141 -6.96 -6.13 -17.21
N LYS A 142 -7.09 -6.59 -15.96
CA LYS A 142 -7.78 -7.86 -15.65
C LYS A 142 -9.24 -7.86 -16.10
N TRP A 143 -9.92 -6.71 -16.05
CA TRP A 143 -11.33 -6.65 -16.43
C TRP A 143 -11.55 -6.76 -17.95
N ALA A 144 -10.61 -6.24 -18.77
CA ALA A 144 -10.63 -6.46 -20.21
C ALA A 144 -10.43 -7.95 -20.56
N GLU A 145 -9.48 -8.63 -19.92
CA GLU A 145 -9.32 -10.10 -20.01
C GLU A 145 -10.61 -10.82 -19.58
N THR A 146 -11.25 -10.35 -18.51
CA THR A 146 -12.45 -10.98 -17.93
C THR A 146 -13.70 -10.75 -18.79
N TRP A 147 -13.83 -9.63 -19.51
CA TRP A 147 -15.00 -9.33 -20.35
C TRP A 147 -15.21 -10.33 -21.47
N VAL A 148 -14.13 -10.69 -22.17
CA VAL A 148 -14.15 -11.68 -23.26
C VAL A 148 -14.70 -13.02 -22.79
N CYS A 149 -14.41 -13.42 -21.53
CA CYS A 149 -14.81 -14.72 -20.98
C CYS A 149 -16.13 -14.73 -20.19
N THR A 150 -16.74 -13.58 -19.88
CA THR A 150 -17.82 -13.50 -18.87
C THR A 150 -19.22 -13.36 -19.46
N PHE A 151 -19.36 -13.20 -20.78
CA PHE A 151 -20.67 -13.06 -21.45
C PHE A 151 -21.59 -14.30 -21.32
N GLN A 152 -21.08 -15.41 -20.77
CA GLN A 152 -21.80 -16.69 -20.71
C GLN A 152 -22.39 -17.07 -19.33
N HIS A 153 -21.88 -16.57 -18.18
CA HIS A 153 -22.24 -17.21 -16.89
C HIS A 153 -22.03 -16.42 -15.55
N LYS A 154 -22.20 -15.09 -15.48
CA LYS A 154 -22.17 -14.35 -14.18
C LYS A 154 -23.32 -13.37 -13.98
N SER A 155 -23.59 -13.05 -12.71
CA SER A 155 -24.75 -12.28 -12.25
C SER A 155 -24.73 -10.81 -12.67
N VAL A 156 -25.88 -10.35 -13.18
CA VAL A 156 -26.09 -9.01 -13.77
C VAL A 156 -25.66 -7.87 -12.84
N LEU A 157 -25.91 -8.01 -11.53
CA LEU A 157 -25.57 -7.00 -10.51
C LEU A 157 -24.07 -6.65 -10.48
N ALA A 158 -23.19 -7.63 -10.70
CA ALA A 158 -21.75 -7.42 -10.73
C ALA A 158 -21.27 -6.72 -12.02
N LEU A 159 -22.05 -6.79 -13.10
CA LEU A 159 -21.83 -5.99 -14.31
C LEU A 159 -22.30 -4.54 -14.10
N ALA A 160 -23.51 -4.36 -13.57
CA ALA A 160 -24.14 -3.04 -13.40
C ALA A 160 -23.32 -2.10 -12.49
N ILE A 161 -22.90 -2.57 -11.31
CA ILE A 161 -22.07 -1.79 -10.38
C ILE A 161 -20.75 -1.36 -11.01
N LEU A 162 -20.17 -2.19 -11.90
CA LEU A 162 -18.82 -1.99 -12.41
C LEU A 162 -18.80 -1.22 -13.74
N PHE A 163 -19.89 -1.26 -14.52
CA PHE A 163 -20.14 -0.30 -15.59
C PHE A 163 -20.14 1.14 -15.06
N PHE A 164 -20.81 1.37 -13.92
CA PHE A 164 -20.84 2.68 -13.24
C PHE A 164 -19.44 3.19 -12.84
N PHE A 165 -18.53 2.31 -12.39
CA PHE A 165 -17.16 2.70 -12.01
C PHE A 165 -16.20 2.96 -13.17
N LEU A 166 -16.54 2.56 -14.40
CA LEU A 166 -15.71 2.81 -15.59
C LEU A 166 -16.39 3.76 -16.59
N GLN A 167 -17.59 4.27 -16.29
CA GLN A 167 -18.26 5.31 -17.05
C GLN A 167 -17.78 6.69 -16.58
N THR A 168 -17.09 7.43 -17.45
CA THR A 168 -16.94 8.88 -17.32
C THR A 168 -18.13 9.59 -18.00
N PRO A 169 -18.32 10.91 -17.80
CA PRO A 169 -19.29 11.68 -18.58
C PRO A 169 -19.08 11.53 -20.10
N ASP A 170 -17.82 11.40 -20.52
CA ASP A 170 -17.39 11.28 -21.93
C ASP A 170 -17.44 9.84 -22.48
N GLY A 171 -17.64 8.81 -21.64
CA GLY A 171 -17.83 7.43 -22.07
C GLY A 171 -17.16 6.35 -21.21
N VAL A 172 -17.18 5.10 -21.69
CA VAL A 172 -16.62 3.94 -20.97
C VAL A 172 -15.10 3.86 -21.15
N ILE A 173 -14.36 3.75 -20.05
CA ILE A 173 -12.91 3.44 -20.03
C ILE A 173 -12.69 1.98 -20.46
N LYS A 174 -12.07 1.77 -21.63
CA LYS A 174 -11.74 0.44 -22.17
C LYS A 174 -10.25 0.29 -22.43
N LEU A 175 -9.68 -0.89 -22.14
CA LEU A 175 -8.27 -1.19 -22.43
C LEU A 175 -7.94 -1.04 -23.93
N GLN A 176 -8.92 -1.32 -24.80
CA GLN A 176 -8.86 -1.12 -26.25
C GLN A 176 -8.35 0.27 -26.65
N HIS A 177 -8.71 1.33 -25.91
CA HIS A 177 -8.28 2.70 -26.25
C HIS A 177 -6.74 2.86 -26.20
N TRP A 178 -6.08 2.18 -25.25
CA TRP A 178 -4.61 2.16 -25.18
C TRP A 178 -3.97 1.20 -26.20
N GLN A 179 -4.65 0.10 -26.56
CA GLN A 179 -4.16 -0.83 -27.59
C GLN A 179 -4.16 -0.15 -28.96
N SER A 180 -5.29 0.44 -29.35
CA SER A 180 -5.44 1.17 -30.61
C SER A 180 -4.54 2.42 -30.68
N LEU A 181 -4.19 3.04 -29.56
CA LEU A 181 -3.16 4.09 -29.53
C LEU A 181 -1.77 3.53 -29.89
N ILE A 182 -1.34 2.41 -29.30
CA ILE A 182 -0.04 1.78 -29.64
C ILE A 182 -0.01 1.32 -31.10
N GLU A 183 -1.11 0.77 -31.61
CA GLU A 183 -1.27 0.36 -33.00
C GLU A 183 -1.18 1.57 -33.96
N THR A 184 -1.90 2.65 -33.66
CA THR A 184 -1.93 3.88 -34.49
C THR A 184 -0.59 4.63 -34.47
N GLU A 185 0.11 4.68 -33.33
CA GLU A 185 1.42 5.32 -33.21
C GLU A 185 2.58 4.49 -33.83
N ASN A 186 2.26 3.39 -34.51
CA ASN A 186 3.12 2.57 -35.37
C ASN A 186 4.54 2.37 -34.82
N SER A 187 4.72 1.30 -34.04
CA SER A 187 5.93 1.02 -33.25
C SER A 187 7.27 1.15 -34.00
N LEU A 188 7.29 0.86 -35.31
CA LEU A 188 8.48 0.87 -36.15
C LEU A 188 8.81 2.24 -36.79
N GLY A 189 7.89 3.22 -36.75
CA GLY A 189 8.10 4.54 -37.34
C GLY A 189 8.82 5.51 -36.40
N TYR A 190 9.84 6.22 -36.92
CA TYR A 190 10.54 7.34 -36.26
C TYR A 190 9.71 8.64 -36.25
N ASN A 191 8.45 8.54 -35.84
CA ASN A 191 7.49 9.65 -35.82
C ASN A 191 7.42 10.29 -34.42
N LEU A 192 6.90 11.52 -34.34
CA LEU A 192 6.56 12.17 -33.07
C LEU A 192 5.33 11.46 -32.45
N LYS A 193 5.48 10.90 -31.24
CA LYS A 193 4.42 10.12 -30.57
C LYS A 193 3.88 10.87 -29.35
N LEU A 194 2.56 11.02 -29.26
CA LEU A 194 1.84 11.50 -28.07
C LEU A 194 2.07 10.54 -26.90
N GLY A 195 2.08 9.24 -27.20
CA GLY A 195 2.31 8.13 -26.29
C GLY A 195 3.76 7.65 -26.21
N TYR A 196 4.78 8.49 -26.45
CA TYR A 196 6.20 8.07 -26.57
C TYR A 196 6.82 7.22 -25.42
N LYS A 197 6.17 7.13 -24.25
CA LYS A 197 6.55 6.23 -23.14
C LYS A 197 5.71 4.96 -23.03
N LEU A 198 4.54 4.94 -23.66
CA LEU A 198 3.61 3.82 -23.63
C LEU A 198 4.14 2.68 -24.52
N THR A 199 4.27 1.49 -23.94
CA THR A 199 4.72 0.28 -24.62
C THR A 199 3.76 -0.87 -24.30
N PRO A 200 3.78 -1.99 -25.05
CA PRO A 200 2.92 -3.15 -24.74
C PRO A 200 3.01 -3.63 -23.28
N ASP A 201 4.20 -3.57 -22.67
CA ASP A 201 4.44 -3.92 -21.26
C ASP A 201 3.70 -3.03 -20.23
N HIS A 202 3.21 -1.86 -20.64
CA HIS A 202 2.33 -1.03 -19.81
C HIS A 202 0.90 -1.59 -19.73
N ILE A 203 0.43 -2.18 -20.84
CA ILE A 203 -0.89 -2.80 -20.99
C ILE A 203 -0.88 -4.24 -20.49
N GLN A 204 0.21 -4.99 -20.76
CA GLN A 204 0.38 -6.40 -20.39
C GLN A 204 1.65 -6.64 -19.54
N PRO A 205 1.77 -6.01 -18.35
CA PRO A 205 2.95 -6.14 -17.49
C PRO A 205 3.16 -7.59 -17.01
N ARG A 206 4.30 -8.17 -17.34
CA ARG A 206 4.70 -9.56 -17.04
C ARG A 206 5.37 -9.66 -15.67
N TYR A 207 5.02 -10.67 -14.88
CA TYR A 207 5.61 -10.99 -13.58
C TYR A 207 5.90 -9.76 -12.70
N TYR A 208 7.17 -9.44 -12.46
CA TYR A 208 7.65 -8.32 -11.63
C TYR A 208 7.22 -6.93 -12.15
N GLN A 209 6.96 -6.76 -13.45
CA GLN A 209 6.48 -5.48 -14.01
C GLN A 209 5.16 -5.03 -13.37
N LYS A 210 4.33 -5.97 -12.89
CA LYS A 210 3.09 -5.66 -12.16
C LYS A 210 3.35 -4.86 -10.87
N MET A 211 4.54 -5.00 -10.27
CA MET A 211 4.96 -4.27 -9.06
C MET A 211 5.66 -2.93 -9.35
N ASN A 212 6.06 -2.68 -10.60
CA ASN A 212 6.69 -1.43 -11.02
C ASN A 212 5.65 -0.29 -10.99
N VAL A 213 5.99 0.76 -10.25
CA VAL A 213 5.17 1.98 -10.09
C VAL A 213 5.32 2.89 -11.30
N ALA A 214 6.52 3.02 -11.89
CA ALA A 214 6.76 3.91 -13.03
C ALA A 214 5.89 3.51 -14.23
N LEU A 215 5.82 2.21 -14.56
CA LEU A 215 4.92 1.68 -15.59
C LEU A 215 3.43 1.95 -15.28
N ALA A 216 3.04 2.05 -14.00
CA ALA A 216 1.66 2.34 -13.62
C ALA A 216 1.29 3.83 -13.76
N PHE A 217 2.26 4.74 -13.57
CA PHE A 217 2.09 6.18 -13.78
C PHE A 217 2.31 6.60 -15.24
N GLN A 218 3.06 5.81 -16.02
CA GLN A 218 3.30 6.04 -17.45
C GLN A 218 2.12 5.57 -18.32
N VAL A 219 1.27 4.67 -17.82
CA VAL A 219 -0.14 4.62 -18.25
C VAL A 219 -0.79 5.93 -17.81
N ARG A 220 -0.89 6.91 -18.72
CA ARG A 220 -1.55 8.19 -18.48
C ARG A 220 -3.05 7.96 -18.25
N PHE A 221 -3.43 7.82 -17.00
CA PHE A 221 -4.78 8.11 -16.54
C PHE A 221 -4.96 9.64 -16.60
N PHE A 222 -5.83 10.14 -17.49
CA PHE A 222 -6.17 11.56 -17.60
C PHE A 222 -7.13 11.97 -16.46
N PHE A 223 -6.66 11.80 -15.23
CA PHE A 223 -7.33 12.18 -13.99
C PHE A 223 -6.34 13.00 -13.14
N PHE A 224 -6.88 13.83 -12.25
CA PHE A 224 -6.19 14.83 -11.40
C PHE A 224 -5.86 16.16 -12.09
N ASN A 225 -6.80 17.11 -11.97
CA ASN A 225 -6.46 18.52 -11.77
C ASN A 225 -5.77 18.70 -10.40
N ASN A 226 -4.88 19.70 -10.31
CA ASN A 226 -4.02 19.89 -9.15
C ASN A 226 -4.77 20.43 -7.92
N TYR A 227 -4.51 19.84 -6.75
CA TYR A 227 -4.78 20.45 -5.44
C TYR A 227 -3.58 20.23 -4.50
N PRO A 228 -3.00 21.28 -3.89
CA PRO A 228 -1.97 21.14 -2.88
C PRO A 228 -2.59 20.97 -1.48
N THR A 229 -2.03 20.08 -0.66
CA THR A 229 -2.38 19.98 0.77
C THR A 229 -1.12 19.91 1.63
N ASN A 230 -0.96 20.89 2.52
CA ASN A 230 0.05 20.85 3.58
C ASN A 230 -0.45 19.94 4.71
N VAL A 231 -0.31 18.64 4.50
CA VAL A 231 -0.50 17.62 5.52
C VAL A 231 0.83 16.85 5.60
N SER A 232 1.40 16.81 6.84
CA SER A 232 2.93 15.07 8.56
C SER A 232 2.65 13.49 8.80
N ILE A 233 3.27 12.62 7.98
CA ILE A 233 2.72 11.29 7.64
C ILE A 233 3.55 10.18 8.28
N VAL A 234 2.92 9.38 9.13
CA VAL A 234 3.52 8.15 9.65
C VAL A 234 3.29 7.04 8.62
N VAL A 235 4.35 6.66 7.90
CA VAL A 235 4.27 5.65 6.84
C VAL A 235 4.43 4.25 7.43
N PHE A 236 3.33 3.51 7.53
CA PHE A 236 3.31 2.07 7.83
C PHE A 236 3.63 1.28 6.56
N TRP A 237 4.92 1.17 6.21
CA TRP A 237 5.34 0.52 4.97
C TRP A 237 5.67 -0.96 5.15
N SER A 238 4.80 -1.83 4.62
CA SER A 238 5.12 -3.25 4.42
C SER A 238 5.58 -3.51 2.99
N ARG A 239 6.78 -3.06 2.63
CA ARG A 239 7.38 -3.33 1.31
C ARG A 239 8.61 -4.24 1.42
N THR A 240 8.84 -5.05 0.38
CA THR A 240 10.03 -5.88 0.22
C THR A 240 11.16 -5.07 -0.40
N CYS A 241 12.15 -4.72 0.41
CA CYS A 241 13.41 -4.16 -0.08
C CYS A 241 14.36 -5.32 -0.44
N ASN A 242 14.50 -5.60 -1.74
CA ASN A 242 15.70 -6.29 -2.23
C ASN A 242 16.85 -5.29 -2.22
N GLY A 243 17.53 -5.20 -1.07
CA GLY A 243 18.69 -4.35 -0.86
C GLY A 243 19.37 -4.76 0.45
N ASN A 244 20.69 -4.93 0.43
CA ASN A 244 21.43 -5.43 1.57
C ASN A 244 21.32 -4.46 2.75
N ILE A 245 20.58 -4.85 3.79
CA ILE A 245 20.62 -4.17 5.09
C ILE A 245 21.97 -4.52 5.71
N GLY A 246 22.88 -3.53 5.71
CA GLY A 246 24.18 -3.65 6.38
C GLY A 246 24.03 -3.89 7.89
N PRO A 247 25.10 -4.32 8.58
CA PRO A 247 25.04 -4.65 10.00
C PRO A 247 24.61 -3.43 10.83
N LEU A 248 23.45 -3.55 11.48
CA LEU A 248 23.01 -2.60 12.50
C LEU A 248 24.01 -2.62 13.67
N ARG A 249 24.47 -1.42 14.05
CA ARG A 249 25.19 -1.18 15.31
C ARG A 249 24.18 -0.86 16.41
#